data_AF-A0A7G2CFX1-F1
#
_entry.id   AF-A0A7G2CFX1-F1
#
_cell.length_a   1.000
_cell.length_b   1.000
_cell.length_c   1.000
_cell.angle_alpha   90.00
_cell.angle_beta   90.00
_cell.angle_gamma   90.00
#
_symmetry.space_group_name_H-M   'P 1'
#
loop_
_entity.id
_entity.type
_entity.pdbx_description
1 polymer ?
#
loop_
_entity_poly.entity_id
_entity_poly.type
_entity_poly.pdbx_seq_one_letter_code
_entity_poly.pdbx_strand_id
1 'polypeptide(L)'
;MFTRSGMRLVWLGGVASTPSLGLELRPSAGHYVNVIPEGNQPRRVVNYADNNNNFDTTCNLRNLTEFAKPEVRQMAGTVADRKWSSKWNKVFDAGVYDELLKLPLRYKLHPFDVLHQHYNSHLTPNEGDTAQLPPGVYEMPATAKEGESDGEPYYYAVAGKVSSVGYAPPLGPADPLDVLPFFVHRDSNGRLPGKIYSMNTKLLMPNFFMRIQNIEGNLFRFEEELMKIFPTKKIFVKAHCIYIYNVGLDGRDVLHHWLYGLGF
;
A
#
# COMPACT_ATOMS: atom_id res chain seq x y z
N MET A 1 50.28 64.10 3.91
CA MET A 1 50.28 63.47 2.58
C MET A 1 49.14 62.45 2.57
N PHE A 2 48.00 62.77 1.94
CA PHE A 2 46.86 61.85 1.86
C PHE A 2 47.13 60.76 0.82
N THR A 3 47.21 59.50 1.24
CA THR A 3 47.31 58.35 0.34
C THR A 3 45.95 58.07 -0.29
N ARG A 4 45.85 58.29 -1.60
CA ARG A 4 44.69 57.93 -2.42
C ARG A 4 44.43 56.43 -2.32
N SER A 5 43.30 56.03 -1.74
CA SER A 5 42.74 54.69 -1.86
C SER A 5 42.26 54.51 -3.32
N GLY A 6 43.10 53.93 -4.18
CA GLY A 6 42.67 53.51 -5.51
C GLY A 6 41.78 52.28 -5.38
N MET A 7 40.47 52.42 -5.63
CA MET A 7 39.59 51.27 -5.81
C MET A 7 40.07 50.50 -7.05
N ARG A 8 40.55 49.27 -6.86
CA ARG A 8 40.85 48.36 -7.97
C ARG A 8 39.53 47.82 -8.50
N LEU A 9 39.22 48.13 -9.76
CA LEU A 9 38.15 47.46 -10.48
C LEU A 9 38.58 46.00 -10.72
N VAL A 10 37.79 45.06 -10.22
CA VAL A 10 37.99 43.62 -10.43
C VAL A 10 36.93 43.14 -11.41
N TRP A 11 37.36 42.45 -12.47
CA TRP A 11 36.43 41.84 -13.41
C TRP A 11 35.80 40.60 -12.80
N LEU A 12 34.48 40.58 -12.67
CA LEU A 12 33.70 39.44 -12.18
C LEU A 12 33.04 38.76 -13.38
N GLY A 13 33.34 37.49 -13.61
CA GLY A 13 32.81 36.77 -14.76
C GLY A 13 33.11 35.29 -14.72
N GLY A 14 32.87 34.61 -15.84
CA GLY A 14 33.06 33.18 -16.00
C GLY A 14 31.91 32.52 -16.76
N VAL A 15 32.13 31.29 -17.23
CA VAL A 15 31.12 30.56 -18.03
C VAL A 15 30.04 29.88 -17.18
N ALA A 16 30.17 29.87 -15.85
CA ALA A 16 29.20 29.25 -14.94
C ALA A 16 27.81 29.91 -14.97
N SER A 17 27.69 31.16 -15.41
CA SER A 17 26.39 31.84 -15.58
C SER A 17 25.58 31.31 -16.77
N THR A 18 26.21 30.59 -17.70
CA THR A 18 25.51 29.98 -18.84
C THR A 18 25.06 28.56 -18.49
N PRO A 19 23.79 28.20 -18.74
CA PRO A 19 23.27 26.88 -18.38
C PRO A 19 23.98 25.77 -19.16
N SER A 20 24.31 24.66 -18.49
CA SER A 20 24.70 23.40 -19.11
C SER A 20 23.59 22.37 -18.93
N LEU A 21 23.38 21.52 -19.92
CA LEU A 21 22.38 20.46 -19.88
C LEU A 21 23.06 19.10 -19.91
N GLY A 22 22.81 18.25 -18.92
CA GLY A 22 23.36 16.89 -18.83
C GLY A 22 24.81 16.85 -18.37
N LEU A 23 25.76 16.92 -19.31
CA LEU A 23 27.19 16.79 -19.07
C LEU A 23 27.93 18.09 -19.42
N GLU A 24 28.73 18.61 -18.49
CA GLU A 24 29.49 19.84 -18.70
C GLU A 24 30.80 19.58 -19.47
N LEU A 25 30.82 19.96 -20.76
CA LEU A 25 31.96 19.81 -21.66
C LEU A 25 32.89 21.05 -21.69
N ARG A 26 32.57 22.08 -20.90
CA ARG A 26 33.31 23.34 -20.90
C ARG A 26 34.64 23.22 -20.13
N PRO A 27 35.63 24.09 -20.43
CA PRO A 27 36.91 24.05 -19.75
C PRO A 27 36.78 24.39 -18.26
N SER A 28 37.30 23.51 -17.40
CA SER A 28 37.23 23.67 -15.94
C SER A 28 37.89 24.94 -15.41
N ALA A 29 38.92 25.44 -16.10
CA ALA A 29 39.71 26.59 -15.69
C ALA A 29 39.01 27.96 -15.88
N GLY A 30 37.82 28.00 -16.50
CA GLY A 30 37.12 29.25 -16.85
C GLY A 30 35.73 29.43 -16.24
N HIS A 31 35.27 28.52 -15.37
CA HIS A 31 33.90 28.57 -14.85
C HIS A 31 33.64 29.80 -13.98
N TYR A 32 34.59 30.14 -13.10
CA TYR A 32 34.46 31.25 -12.16
C TYR A 32 35.74 32.08 -12.20
N VAL A 33 35.62 33.36 -12.54
CA VAL A 33 36.74 34.32 -12.56
C VAL A 33 36.43 35.43 -11.58
N ASN A 34 37.21 35.49 -10.50
CA ASN A 34 37.02 36.39 -9.36
C ASN A 34 35.64 36.28 -8.67
N VAL A 35 34.88 35.21 -8.94
CA VAL A 35 33.62 34.87 -8.28
C VAL A 35 33.85 33.62 -7.44
N ILE A 36 33.25 33.56 -6.25
CA ILE A 36 33.32 32.38 -5.38
C ILE A 36 32.41 31.29 -5.99
N PRO A 37 32.94 30.12 -6.36
CA PRO A 37 32.11 29.02 -6.86
C PRO A 37 31.13 28.53 -5.80
N GLU A 38 30.00 27.99 -6.23
CA GLU A 38 29.05 27.33 -5.34
C GLU A 38 29.77 26.18 -4.59
N GLY A 39 29.55 26.09 -3.27
CA GLY A 39 30.26 25.14 -2.40
C GLY A 39 31.58 25.65 -1.80
N ASN A 40 32.15 26.77 -2.26
CA ASN A 40 33.38 27.38 -1.69
C ASN A 40 33.12 28.62 -0.83
N GLN A 41 31.90 28.80 -0.31
CA GLN A 41 31.63 29.91 0.59
C GLN A 41 32.48 29.79 1.88
N PRO A 42 33.15 30.87 2.32
CA PRO A 42 33.89 30.85 3.57
C PRO A 42 32.93 30.56 4.73
N ARG A 43 33.26 29.51 5.50
CA ARG A 43 32.65 28.98 6.74
C ARG A 43 31.87 30.02 7.58
N ARG A 44 30.68 30.43 7.16
CA ARG A 44 29.73 31.16 8.03
C ARG A 44 28.44 30.41 8.30
N VAL A 45 28.32 29.18 7.80
CA VAL A 45 27.10 28.38 7.96
C VAL A 45 27.38 26.90 8.27
N VAL A 46 28.40 26.56 9.08
CA VAL A 46 28.51 25.19 9.62
C VAL A 46 29.16 25.21 11.00
N ASN A 47 28.40 24.89 12.05
CA ASN A 47 28.84 24.81 13.46
C ASN A 47 29.75 23.59 13.78
N TYR A 48 30.15 22.80 12.79
CA TYR A 48 31.03 21.64 12.97
C TYR A 48 31.79 21.37 11.67
N ALA A 49 33.05 21.78 11.59
CA ALA A 49 33.97 21.28 10.56
C ALA A 49 35.43 21.41 11.02
N ASP A 50 36.07 20.27 11.25
CA ASP A 50 37.47 20.11 11.60
C ASP A 50 38.41 20.83 10.61
N ASN A 51 39.58 21.22 11.12
CA ASN A 51 40.50 22.18 10.49
C ASN A 51 41.33 21.67 9.31
N ASN A 52 41.11 20.46 8.79
CA ASN A 52 42.06 19.82 7.85
C ASN A 52 41.53 19.48 6.45
N ASN A 53 40.34 19.93 6.04
CA ASN A 53 39.86 19.65 4.67
C ASN A 53 40.35 20.71 3.67
N ASN A 54 41.38 20.32 2.92
CA ASN A 54 41.90 21.02 1.75
C ASN A 54 40.85 21.16 0.63
N PHE A 55 41.00 22.23 -0.14
CA PHE A 55 40.13 22.72 -1.21
C PHE A 55 39.94 21.72 -2.36
N ASP A 56 38.87 20.91 -2.32
CA ASP A 56 38.40 20.14 -3.47
C ASP A 56 36.87 20.29 -3.64
N THR A 57 36.44 20.94 -4.72
CA THR A 57 35.05 21.30 -5.00
C THR A 57 34.16 20.08 -5.28
N THR A 58 34.74 18.93 -5.65
CA THR A 58 34.03 17.65 -5.84
C THR A 58 33.64 16.99 -4.51
N CYS A 59 34.39 17.25 -3.44
CA CYS A 59 34.09 16.75 -2.10
C CYS A 59 32.94 17.50 -1.44
N ASN A 60 32.63 18.74 -1.84
CA ASN A 60 31.56 19.51 -1.18
C ASN A 60 30.15 19.07 -1.57
N LEU A 61 29.93 18.52 -2.78
CA LEU A 61 28.64 17.91 -3.16
C LEU A 61 28.42 16.57 -2.44
N ARG A 62 29.50 15.78 -2.29
CA ARG A 62 29.50 14.57 -1.45
C ARG A 62 29.28 14.90 0.01
N ASN A 63 29.91 15.94 0.55
CA ASN A 63 29.69 16.37 1.94
C ASN A 63 28.26 16.91 2.16
N LEU A 64 27.67 17.63 1.20
CA LEU A 64 26.26 18.03 1.30
C LEU A 64 25.32 16.83 1.30
N THR A 65 25.62 15.79 0.51
CA THR A 65 24.83 14.54 0.50
C THR A 65 25.18 13.59 1.64
N GLU A 66 26.35 13.68 2.27
CA GLU A 66 26.80 12.82 3.38
C GLU A 66 26.52 13.44 4.76
N PHE A 67 26.36 14.75 4.87
CA PHE A 67 26.08 15.47 6.12
C PHE A 67 24.71 16.18 6.13
N ALA A 68 23.97 16.22 5.02
CA ALA A 68 22.56 16.60 5.08
C ALA A 68 21.78 15.59 5.92
N LYS A 69 20.85 16.10 6.73
CA LYS A 69 19.90 15.27 7.48
C LYS A 69 19.26 14.25 6.53
N PRO A 70 19.07 12.99 6.96
CA PRO A 70 18.55 11.93 6.09
C PRO A 70 17.19 12.27 5.48
N GLU A 71 16.40 13.14 6.13
CA GLU A 71 15.12 13.68 5.65
C GLU A 71 15.24 14.47 4.33
N VAL A 72 16.35 15.20 4.13
CA VAL A 72 16.58 15.98 2.90
C VAL A 72 17.01 15.08 1.73
N ARG A 73 17.49 13.87 2.02
CA ARG A 73 17.86 12.85 1.01
C ARG A 73 16.65 12.07 0.47
N GLN A 74 15.45 12.32 0.99
CA GLN A 74 14.26 11.50 0.74
C GLN A 74 13.64 11.64 -0.66
N MET A 75 14.13 12.54 -1.53
CA MET A 75 13.67 12.57 -2.93
C MET A 75 14.05 11.29 -3.72
N ALA A 76 14.93 10.44 -3.20
CA ALA A 76 15.41 9.24 -3.88
C ALA A 76 14.75 7.91 -3.42
N GLY A 77 13.82 7.92 -2.45
CA GLY A 77 13.34 6.65 -1.90
C GLY A 77 12.16 6.73 -0.95
N THR A 78 11.16 7.56 -1.24
CA THR A 78 9.87 7.42 -0.56
C THR A 78 9.27 6.06 -0.93
N VAL A 79 9.03 5.22 0.07
CA VAL A 79 8.19 4.03 -0.08
C VAL A 79 6.86 4.54 -0.60
N ALA A 80 6.45 4.10 -1.80
CA ALA A 80 5.20 4.55 -2.40
C ALA A 80 4.07 4.44 -1.37
N ASP A 81 3.28 5.51 -1.21
CA ASP A 81 2.18 5.57 -0.25
C ASP A 81 1.16 4.47 -0.58
N ARG A 82 1.35 3.30 0.02
CA ARG A 82 0.45 2.16 -0.11
C ARG A 82 -0.80 2.51 0.69
N LYS A 83 -1.96 2.53 0.03
CA LYS A 83 -3.24 2.70 0.71
C LYS A 83 -3.49 1.48 1.60
N TRP A 84 -3.39 1.66 2.92
CA TRP A 84 -3.63 0.56 3.86
C TRP A 84 -5.10 0.21 3.95
N SER A 85 -5.39 -1.08 4.11
CA SER A 85 -6.76 -1.50 4.39
C SER A 85 -7.15 -1.11 5.82
N SER A 86 -8.30 -0.46 5.93
CA SER A 86 -8.87 -0.04 7.20
C SER A 86 -10.09 -0.90 7.53
N LYS A 87 -10.56 -0.82 8.78
CA LYS A 87 -11.81 -1.48 9.21
C LYS A 87 -13.05 -1.00 8.43
N TRP A 88 -12.94 0.14 7.76
CA TRP A 88 -14.01 0.80 7.02
C TRP A 88 -13.70 0.99 5.54
N ASN A 89 -12.46 0.77 5.11
CA ASN A 89 -12.06 0.95 3.72
C ASN A 89 -11.29 -0.29 3.27
N LYS A 90 -11.88 -1.06 2.37
CA LYS A 90 -11.32 -2.29 1.84
C LYS A 90 -10.51 -1.93 0.60
N VAL A 91 -9.19 -1.96 0.76
CA VAL A 91 -8.26 -1.79 -0.35
C VAL A 91 -7.72 -3.17 -0.69
N PHE A 92 -7.99 -3.61 -1.91
CA PHE A 92 -7.48 -4.88 -2.43
C PHE A 92 -6.14 -4.65 -3.12
N ASP A 93 -5.14 -5.41 -2.70
CA ASP A 93 -3.80 -5.31 -3.23
C ASP A 93 -3.45 -6.52 -4.09
N ALA A 94 -3.20 -6.27 -5.38
CA ALA A 94 -2.86 -7.30 -6.35
C ALA A 94 -1.56 -8.05 -5.99
N GLY A 95 -0.57 -7.35 -5.43
CA GLY A 95 0.70 -7.96 -5.04
C GLY A 95 0.53 -8.94 -3.88
N VAL A 96 -0.29 -8.60 -2.88
CA VAL A 96 -0.59 -9.53 -1.78
C VAL A 96 -1.39 -10.75 -2.29
N TYR A 97 -2.33 -10.51 -3.20
CA TYR A 97 -3.17 -11.58 -3.73
C TYR A 97 -2.41 -12.56 -4.61
N ASP A 98 -1.47 -12.07 -5.43
CA ASP A 98 -0.58 -12.90 -6.24
C ASP A 98 0.30 -13.81 -5.37
N GLU A 99 0.82 -13.30 -4.24
CA GLU A 99 1.54 -14.14 -3.27
C GLU A 99 0.65 -15.23 -2.64
N LEU A 100 -0.64 -14.94 -2.40
CA LEU A 100 -1.60 -15.95 -1.91
C LEU A 100 -1.87 -17.04 -2.96
N LEU A 101 -1.94 -16.68 -4.24
CA LEU A 101 -2.15 -17.64 -5.33
C LEU A 101 -0.92 -18.54 -5.56
N LYS A 102 0.28 -18.04 -5.25
CA LYS A 102 1.53 -18.83 -5.30
C LYS A 102 1.62 -19.89 -4.20
N LEU A 103 0.91 -19.69 -3.08
CA LEU A 103 0.95 -20.64 -1.97
C LEU A 103 0.21 -21.94 -2.33
N PRO A 104 0.71 -23.11 -1.88
CA PRO A 104 0.08 -24.41 -2.11
C PRO A 104 -1.12 -24.63 -1.16
N LEU A 105 -2.11 -23.74 -1.26
CA LEU A 105 -3.37 -23.83 -0.52
C LEU A 105 -4.24 -24.95 -1.08
N ARG A 106 -5.06 -25.56 -0.22
CA ARG A 106 -5.92 -26.67 -0.66
C ARG A 106 -7.11 -26.17 -1.47
N TYR A 107 -7.74 -25.11 -0.98
CA TYR A 107 -8.98 -24.59 -1.54
C TYR A 107 -8.67 -23.55 -2.61
N LYS A 108 -9.39 -23.64 -3.73
CA LYS A 108 -9.27 -22.66 -4.81
C LYS A 108 -9.77 -21.29 -4.35
N LEU A 109 -9.07 -20.27 -4.82
CA LEU A 109 -9.40 -18.88 -4.60
C LEU A 109 -10.04 -18.29 -5.86
N HIS A 110 -10.95 -17.33 -5.70
CA HIS A 110 -11.50 -16.55 -6.81
C HIS A 110 -10.39 -15.80 -7.56
N PRO A 111 -10.50 -15.59 -8.89
CA PRO A 111 -9.51 -14.76 -9.59
C PRO A 111 -9.58 -13.31 -9.11
N PHE A 112 -8.43 -12.63 -9.10
CA PHE A 112 -8.32 -11.25 -8.59
C PHE A 112 -9.25 -10.28 -9.32
N ASP A 113 -9.42 -10.44 -10.64
CA ASP A 113 -10.26 -9.57 -11.45
C ASP A 113 -11.73 -9.65 -11.03
N VAL A 114 -12.22 -10.85 -10.72
CA VAL A 114 -13.60 -11.04 -10.23
C VAL A 114 -13.78 -10.40 -8.85
N LEU A 115 -12.81 -10.54 -7.95
CA LEU A 115 -12.85 -9.85 -6.65
C LEU A 115 -12.79 -8.34 -6.81
N HIS A 116 -11.86 -7.84 -7.62
CA HIS A 116 -11.68 -6.42 -7.84
C HIS A 116 -12.94 -5.81 -8.44
N GLN A 117 -13.54 -6.45 -9.45
CA GLN A 117 -14.82 -6.04 -10.01
C GLN A 117 -15.93 -6.13 -8.96
N HIS A 118 -16.06 -7.23 -8.24
CA HIS A 118 -17.14 -7.39 -7.28
C HIS A 118 -17.10 -6.35 -6.15
N TYR A 119 -15.91 -5.99 -5.66
CA TYR A 119 -15.77 -5.04 -4.56
C TYR A 119 -15.58 -3.59 -5.00
N ASN A 120 -15.01 -3.31 -6.18
CA ASN A 120 -14.75 -1.95 -6.66
C ASN A 120 -15.63 -1.53 -7.84
N SER A 121 -16.52 -2.38 -8.38
CA SER A 121 -17.30 -2.04 -9.57
C SER A 121 -18.16 -0.79 -9.36
N HIS A 122 -17.71 0.26 -10.02
CA HIS A 122 -18.55 1.03 -10.92
C HIS A 122 -19.06 0.08 -12.01
N LEU A 123 -20.27 -0.46 -11.85
CA LEU A 123 -20.97 -1.11 -12.96
C LEU A 123 -21.34 -0.03 -13.97
N THR A 124 -20.44 0.33 -14.87
CA THR A 124 -20.88 0.78 -16.20
C THR A 124 -21.09 -0.50 -17.00
N PRO A 125 -22.33 -0.83 -17.41
CA PRO A 125 -22.52 -1.90 -18.38
C PRO A 125 -21.74 -1.49 -19.64
N ASN A 126 -20.83 -2.34 -20.12
CA ASN A 126 -20.35 -2.20 -21.49
C ASN A 126 -21.58 -2.35 -22.38
N GLU A 127 -21.93 -1.32 -23.17
CA GLU A 127 -23.10 -1.25 -24.06
C GLU A 127 -23.05 -2.25 -25.24
N GLY A 128 -22.38 -3.40 -25.10
CA GLY A 128 -22.14 -4.35 -26.20
C GLY A 128 -22.24 -5.83 -25.86
N ASP A 129 -22.17 -6.23 -24.58
CA ASP A 129 -22.20 -7.66 -24.20
C ASP A 129 -23.47 -7.98 -23.42
N THR A 130 -24.56 -8.21 -24.16
CA THR A 130 -25.69 -8.98 -23.64
C THR A 130 -25.23 -10.41 -23.37
N ALA A 131 -24.94 -10.71 -22.09
CA ALA A 131 -24.88 -12.04 -21.45
C ALA A 131 -23.60 -12.31 -20.66
N GLN A 132 -23.43 -11.67 -19.50
CA GLN A 132 -23.05 -12.33 -18.25
C GLN A 132 -22.99 -11.29 -17.14
N LEU A 133 -24.03 -11.25 -16.30
CA LEU A 133 -23.98 -10.51 -15.05
C LEU A 133 -22.85 -11.12 -14.18
N PRO A 134 -22.10 -10.29 -13.42
CA PRO A 134 -21.04 -10.79 -12.56
C PRO A 134 -21.59 -11.84 -11.56
N PRO A 135 -20.78 -12.83 -11.16
CA PRO A 135 -21.22 -13.86 -10.21
C PRO A 135 -21.73 -13.21 -8.91
N GLY A 136 -22.96 -13.55 -8.52
CA GLY A 136 -23.67 -12.95 -7.38
C GLY A 136 -24.73 -11.90 -7.74
N VAL A 137 -24.90 -11.57 -9.03
CA VAL A 137 -25.95 -10.66 -9.52
C VAL A 137 -27.10 -11.49 -10.11
N TYR A 138 -28.28 -11.38 -9.49
CA TYR A 138 -29.51 -12.05 -9.95
C TYR A 138 -30.49 -11.00 -10.48
N GLU A 139 -30.95 -11.16 -11.72
CA GLU A 139 -32.12 -10.46 -12.25
C GLU A 139 -33.40 -11.14 -11.74
N MET A 140 -34.36 -10.35 -11.26
CA MET A 140 -35.74 -10.81 -11.09
C MET A 140 -36.64 -10.03 -12.05
N PRO A 141 -37.58 -10.70 -12.75
CA PRO A 141 -38.57 -10.00 -13.55
C PRO A 141 -39.44 -9.17 -12.60
N ALA A 142 -39.65 -7.89 -12.94
CA ALA A 142 -40.59 -7.05 -12.23
C ALA A 142 -41.94 -7.76 -12.17
N THR A 143 -42.42 -8.11 -10.97
CA THR A 143 -43.82 -8.49 -10.83
C THR A 143 -44.64 -7.27 -11.19
N ALA A 144 -45.24 -7.32 -12.38
CA ALA A 144 -46.17 -6.34 -12.87
C ALA A 144 -47.24 -6.10 -11.80
N LYS A 145 -47.20 -4.95 -11.15
CA LYS A 145 -48.45 -4.34 -10.71
C LYS A 145 -49.14 -3.90 -11.99
N GLU A 146 -50.31 -4.47 -12.26
CA GLU A 146 -51.16 -4.06 -13.37
C GLU A 146 -51.33 -2.53 -13.33
N GLY A 147 -50.73 -1.81 -14.28
CA GLY A 147 -51.06 -0.40 -14.52
C GLY A 147 -49.92 0.59 -14.83
N GLU A 148 -48.64 0.26 -14.64
CA GLU A 148 -47.54 1.20 -14.95
C GLU A 148 -46.52 0.56 -15.91
N SER A 149 -46.64 0.88 -17.19
CA SER A 149 -45.62 0.61 -18.20
C SER A 149 -44.52 1.67 -18.10
N ASP A 150 -43.37 1.23 -17.56
CA ASP A 150 -42.03 1.86 -17.55
C ASP A 150 -41.41 1.91 -16.15
N GLY A 151 -41.47 0.80 -15.41
CA GLY A 151 -40.62 0.58 -14.26
C GLY A 151 -39.29 -0.03 -14.70
N GLU A 152 -38.18 0.67 -14.50
CA GLU A 152 -36.85 0.08 -14.63
C GLU A 152 -36.76 -1.23 -13.82
N PRO A 153 -36.06 -2.26 -14.32
CA PRO A 153 -35.91 -3.52 -13.60
C PRO A 153 -35.31 -3.26 -12.20
N TYR A 154 -36.05 -3.65 -11.16
CA TYR A 154 -35.60 -3.56 -9.78
C TYR A 154 -34.81 -4.81 -9.40
N TYR A 155 -33.50 -4.64 -9.24
CA TYR A 155 -32.57 -5.69 -8.81
C TYR A 155 -32.68 -5.89 -7.29
N TYR A 156 -33.25 -7.01 -6.82
CA TYR A 156 -33.14 -7.43 -5.41
C TYR A 156 -31.99 -8.43 -5.23
N ALA A 157 -30.79 -7.93 -5.44
CA ALA A 157 -29.57 -8.31 -4.74
C ALA A 157 -28.67 -7.07 -4.77
N VAL A 158 -28.44 -6.44 -3.61
CA VAL A 158 -27.53 -5.28 -3.47
C VAL A 158 -26.08 -5.78 -3.50
N ALA A 159 -25.71 -6.48 -4.58
CA ALA A 159 -24.35 -6.86 -4.93
C ALA A 159 -24.04 -6.10 -6.23
N GLY A 160 -23.51 -4.88 -6.13
CA GLY A 160 -23.23 -4.06 -7.32
C GLY A 160 -23.64 -2.59 -7.25
N LYS A 161 -24.08 -2.07 -6.09
CA LYS A 161 -23.99 -0.62 -5.88
C LYS A 161 -22.54 -0.26 -5.65
N VAL A 162 -22.05 0.71 -6.42
CA VAL A 162 -20.68 1.22 -6.31
C VAL A 162 -20.40 1.61 -4.87
N SER A 163 -19.45 0.93 -4.25
CA SER A 163 -19.02 1.22 -2.89
C SER A 163 -17.64 1.86 -2.96
N SER A 164 -17.56 3.16 -2.62
CA SER A 164 -16.27 3.86 -2.53
C SER A 164 -15.34 3.25 -1.47
N VAL A 165 -15.91 2.56 -0.49
CA VAL A 165 -15.20 1.84 0.58
C VAL A 165 -14.96 0.36 0.27
N GLY A 166 -15.42 -0.12 -0.89
CA GLY A 166 -15.21 -1.49 -1.35
C GLY A 166 -16.08 -2.53 -0.64
N TYR A 167 -17.27 -2.19 -0.15
CA TYR A 167 -18.17 -3.15 0.50
C TYR A 167 -19.05 -3.90 -0.51
N ALA A 168 -19.03 -5.23 -0.43
CA ALA A 168 -19.92 -6.11 -1.16
C ALA A 168 -20.24 -7.38 -0.33
N PRO A 169 -21.34 -8.09 -0.59
CA PRO A 169 -21.69 -9.37 0.06
C PRO A 169 -20.63 -10.49 -0.17
N PRO A 170 -20.74 -11.67 0.44
CA PRO A 170 -19.87 -12.81 0.10
C PRO A 170 -20.20 -13.37 -1.29
N LEU A 171 -19.17 -13.78 -2.04
CA LEU A 171 -19.30 -14.39 -3.38
C LEU A 171 -19.73 -15.86 -3.34
N GLY A 172 -19.52 -16.54 -2.21
CA GLY A 172 -19.66 -17.99 -2.12
C GLY A 172 -18.40 -18.73 -2.62
N PRO A 173 -18.37 -20.06 -2.54
CA PRO A 173 -17.18 -20.85 -2.83
C PRO A 173 -16.72 -20.70 -4.28
N ALA A 174 -15.39 -20.63 -4.49
CA ALA A 174 -14.82 -20.54 -5.83
C ALA A 174 -15.00 -21.81 -6.67
N ASP A 175 -14.97 -22.98 -6.02
CA ASP A 175 -15.27 -24.27 -6.64
C ASP A 175 -16.57 -24.83 -6.05
N PRO A 176 -17.68 -24.86 -6.82
CA PRO A 176 -18.96 -25.37 -6.33
C PRO A 176 -18.94 -26.86 -5.97
N LEU A 177 -17.96 -27.62 -6.49
CA LEU A 177 -17.84 -29.06 -6.25
C LEU A 177 -17.05 -29.38 -4.96
N ASP A 178 -16.28 -28.43 -4.44
CA ASP A 178 -15.50 -28.62 -3.22
C ASP A 178 -16.26 -28.11 -1.99
N VAL A 179 -16.17 -28.85 -0.88
CA VAL A 179 -16.88 -28.53 0.36
C VAL A 179 -15.89 -28.00 1.37
N LEU A 180 -16.01 -26.70 1.68
CA LEU A 180 -15.25 -26.05 2.73
C LEU A 180 -15.66 -26.62 4.11
N PRO A 181 -14.73 -27.17 4.90
CA PRO A 181 -15.05 -27.81 6.18
C PRO A 181 -15.27 -26.80 7.32
N PHE A 182 -15.09 -25.51 7.05
CA PHE A 182 -15.32 -24.42 7.99
C PHE A 182 -16.11 -23.31 7.30
N PHE A 183 -16.85 -22.55 8.09
CA PHE A 183 -17.58 -21.38 7.65
C PHE A 183 -17.16 -20.18 8.48
N VAL A 184 -16.92 -19.05 7.82
CA VAL A 184 -16.45 -17.82 8.46
C VAL A 184 -17.57 -16.80 8.46
N HIS A 185 -18.08 -16.48 9.64
CA HIS A 185 -19.15 -15.50 9.78
C HIS A 185 -18.58 -14.07 9.78
N ARG A 186 -19.21 -13.20 9.00
CA ARG A 186 -18.97 -11.75 9.08
C ARG A 186 -19.59 -11.18 10.36
N ASP A 187 -19.02 -10.09 10.86
CA ASP A 187 -19.61 -9.30 11.94
C ASP A 187 -20.92 -8.66 11.46
N SER A 188 -21.73 -8.15 12.39
CA SER A 188 -22.95 -7.35 12.13
C SER A 188 -22.76 -6.22 11.11
N ASN A 189 -21.55 -5.63 11.05
CA ASN A 189 -21.16 -4.59 10.10
C ASN A 189 -20.54 -5.14 8.80
N GLY A 190 -20.64 -6.44 8.54
CA GLY A 190 -20.07 -7.10 7.36
C GLY A 190 -18.53 -7.15 7.34
N ARG A 191 -17.89 -7.11 8.51
CA ARG A 191 -16.43 -7.21 8.65
C ARG A 191 -15.98 -8.66 8.78
N LEU A 192 -14.82 -8.96 8.20
CA LEU A 192 -14.17 -10.24 8.41
C LEU A 192 -13.59 -10.37 9.83
N PRO A 193 -13.51 -11.60 10.37
CA PRO A 193 -12.86 -11.85 11.64
C PRO A 193 -11.34 -11.79 11.51
N GLY A 194 -10.71 -11.05 12.43
CA GLY A 194 -9.27 -10.80 12.41
C GLY A 194 -8.92 -9.55 13.20
N LYS A 195 -8.91 -9.65 14.54
CA LYS A 195 -8.63 -8.50 15.41
C LYS A 195 -7.21 -8.61 15.95
N ILE A 196 -6.45 -7.52 15.85
CA ILE A 196 -5.09 -7.45 16.38
C ILE A 196 -5.12 -6.83 17.76
N TYR A 197 -4.39 -7.45 18.67
CA TYR A 197 -4.21 -7.03 20.05
C TYR A 197 -2.71 -6.96 20.35
N SER A 198 -2.32 -6.08 21.27
CA SER A 198 -0.99 -6.17 21.88
C SER A 198 -1.02 -7.21 22.99
N MET A 199 0.06 -7.97 23.15
CA MET A 199 0.24 -8.90 24.27
C MET A 199 0.13 -8.19 25.63
N ASN A 200 0.60 -6.94 25.73
CA ASN A 200 0.48 -6.14 26.94
C ASN A 200 0.23 -4.66 26.60
N THR A 201 -1.05 -4.28 26.60
CA THR A 201 -1.49 -2.91 26.30
C THR A 201 -1.09 -1.91 27.37
N LYS A 202 -0.93 -2.33 28.64
CA LYS A 202 -0.55 -1.43 29.74
C LYS A 202 0.86 -0.89 29.59
N LEU A 203 1.77 -1.70 29.04
CA LEU A 203 3.16 -1.33 28.80
C LEU A 203 3.40 -0.84 27.36
N LEU A 204 2.35 -0.70 26.55
CA LEU A 204 2.46 -0.34 25.12
C LEU A 204 3.48 -1.22 24.38
N MET A 205 3.52 -2.51 24.71
CA MET A 205 4.53 -3.41 24.15
C MET A 205 4.30 -3.60 22.64
N PRO A 206 5.34 -3.46 21.78
CA PRO A 206 5.22 -3.56 20.33
C PRO A 206 5.06 -4.99 19.81
N ASN A 207 4.70 -5.94 20.69
CA ASN A 207 4.44 -7.33 20.32
C ASN A 207 2.94 -7.54 20.17
N PHE A 208 2.54 -7.85 18.94
CA PHE A 208 1.15 -8.01 18.55
C PHE A 208 0.81 -9.47 18.28
N PHE A 209 -0.45 -9.81 18.50
CA PHE A 209 -1.03 -11.08 18.10
C PHE A 209 -2.39 -10.85 17.45
N MET A 210 -2.74 -11.70 16.50
CA MET A 210 -4.04 -11.71 15.85
C MET A 210 -4.94 -12.75 16.52
N ARG A 211 -6.19 -12.37 16.77
CA ARG A 211 -7.24 -13.25 17.27
C ARG A 211 -8.36 -13.32 16.23
N ILE A 212 -8.62 -14.52 15.74
CA ILE A 212 -9.67 -14.80 14.77
C ILE A 212 -10.82 -15.47 15.52
N GLN A 213 -12.01 -14.87 15.44
CA GLN A 213 -13.25 -15.36 16.06
C GLN A 213 -14.26 -15.69 14.95
N ASN A 214 -15.47 -16.12 15.30
CA ASN A 214 -16.57 -16.31 14.34
C ASN A 214 -16.28 -17.33 13.22
N ILE A 215 -15.43 -18.33 13.52
CA ILE A 215 -15.24 -19.50 12.65
C ILE A 215 -16.09 -20.62 13.23
N GLU A 216 -16.95 -21.19 12.39
CA GLU A 216 -17.76 -22.35 12.68
C GLU A 216 -17.30 -23.56 11.84
N GLY A 217 -17.56 -24.78 12.30
CA GLY A 217 -17.12 -26.00 11.64
C GLY A 217 -15.75 -26.48 12.12
N ASN A 218 -14.89 -26.92 11.22
CA ASN A 218 -13.62 -27.54 11.56
C ASN A 218 -12.49 -26.51 11.72
N LEU A 219 -12.23 -26.08 12.97
CA LEU A 219 -11.18 -25.13 13.31
C LEU A 219 -9.77 -25.64 13.01
N PHE A 220 -9.53 -26.95 13.10
CA PHE A 220 -8.20 -27.54 12.82
C PHE A 220 -7.87 -27.50 11.34
N ARG A 221 -8.86 -27.70 10.45
CA ARG A 221 -8.66 -27.51 9.01
C ARG A 221 -8.38 -26.05 8.65
N PHE A 222 -8.98 -25.11 9.36
CA PHE A 222 -8.65 -23.70 9.22
C PHE A 222 -7.21 -23.42 9.68
N GLU A 223 -6.79 -23.98 10.81
CA GLU A 223 -5.41 -23.90 11.31
C GLU A 223 -4.39 -24.48 10.32
N GLU A 224 -4.68 -25.62 9.70
CA GLU A 224 -3.81 -26.23 8.68
C GLU A 224 -3.53 -25.29 7.50
N GLU A 225 -4.55 -24.57 7.01
CA GLU A 225 -4.34 -23.57 5.96
C GLU A 225 -3.58 -22.35 6.49
N LEU A 226 -3.86 -21.91 7.73
CA LEU A 226 -3.08 -20.84 8.36
C LEU A 226 -1.60 -21.20 8.55
N MET A 227 -1.27 -22.46 8.81
CA MET A 227 0.12 -22.93 8.88
C MET A 227 0.82 -22.82 7.52
N LYS A 228 0.09 -22.92 6.41
CA LYS A 228 0.65 -22.70 5.07
C LYS A 228 0.89 -21.22 4.79
N ILE A 229 -0.06 -20.35 5.21
CA ILE A 229 0.04 -18.90 5.02
C ILE A 229 1.12 -18.29 5.93
N PHE A 230 1.19 -18.75 7.18
CA PHE A 230 2.08 -18.24 8.21
C PHE A 230 2.98 -19.35 8.79
N PRO A 231 3.90 -19.94 8.00
CA PRO A 231 4.67 -21.11 8.41
C PRO A 231 5.61 -20.84 9.59
N THR A 232 6.01 -19.59 9.79
CA THR A 232 6.96 -19.19 10.85
C THR A 232 6.27 -18.71 12.14
N LYS A 233 4.94 -18.67 12.18
CA LYS A 233 4.20 -18.07 13.29
C LYS A 233 3.66 -19.14 14.23
N LYS A 234 3.56 -18.77 15.52
CA LYS A 234 2.95 -19.65 16.53
C LYS A 234 1.43 -19.50 16.45
N ILE A 235 0.76 -20.59 16.12
CA ILE A 235 -0.69 -20.67 16.01
C ILE A 235 -1.21 -21.53 17.15
N PHE A 236 -2.32 -21.10 17.77
CA PHE A 236 -2.99 -21.86 18.81
C PHE A 236 -4.50 -21.84 18.57
N VAL A 237 -5.12 -23.01 18.58
CA VAL A 237 -6.57 -23.16 18.45
C VAL A 237 -7.22 -23.33 19.82
N LYS A 238 -8.30 -22.59 20.06
CA LYS A 238 -9.24 -22.80 21.15
C LYS A 238 -10.64 -22.99 20.56
N ALA A 239 -11.56 -23.53 21.37
CA ALA A 239 -12.93 -23.81 20.94
C ALA A 239 -13.69 -22.62 20.30
N HIS A 240 -13.35 -21.38 20.67
CA HIS A 240 -14.06 -20.17 20.21
C HIS A 240 -13.19 -19.20 19.39
N CYS A 241 -11.89 -19.45 19.26
CA CYS A 241 -10.99 -18.58 18.51
C CYS A 241 -9.63 -19.21 18.23
N ILE A 242 -8.95 -18.66 17.22
CA ILE A 242 -7.59 -19.01 16.83
C ILE A 242 -6.68 -17.81 17.10
N TYR A 243 -5.53 -18.06 17.72
CA TYR A 243 -4.52 -17.06 18.02
C TYR A 243 -3.31 -17.25 17.12
N ILE A 244 -2.83 -16.16 16.51
CA ILE A 244 -1.59 -16.14 15.74
C ILE A 244 -0.68 -15.07 16.33
N TYR A 245 0.47 -15.49 16.87
CA TYR A 245 1.39 -14.58 17.55
C TYR A 245 2.42 -13.97 16.61
N ASN A 246 2.92 -12.78 16.97
CA ASN A 246 3.92 -12.00 16.24
C ASN A 246 3.46 -11.61 14.83
N VAL A 247 2.20 -11.18 14.74
CA VAL A 247 1.55 -10.74 13.51
C VAL A 247 0.92 -9.36 13.73
N GLY A 248 1.25 -8.42 12.84
CA GLY A 248 0.72 -7.05 12.84
C GLY A 248 -0.47 -6.87 11.89
N LEU A 249 -0.71 -5.62 11.50
CA LEU A 249 -1.79 -5.24 10.55
C LEU A 249 -1.64 -5.95 9.20
N ASP A 250 -0.40 -6.14 8.75
CA ASP A 250 -0.11 -6.76 7.46
C ASP A 250 -0.63 -8.20 7.38
N GLY A 251 -0.46 -8.98 8.45
CA GLY A 251 -0.96 -10.36 8.46
C GLY A 251 -2.48 -10.43 8.59
N ARG A 252 -3.13 -9.44 9.21
CA ARG A 252 -4.60 -9.32 9.14
C ARG A 252 -5.05 -9.02 7.71
N ASP A 253 -4.31 -8.17 7.02
CA ASP A 253 -4.64 -7.81 5.64
C ASP A 253 -4.47 -9.03 4.72
N VAL A 254 -3.40 -9.82 4.87
CA VAL A 254 -3.22 -11.12 4.18
C VAL A 254 -4.37 -12.08 4.50
N LEU A 255 -4.74 -12.23 5.78
CA LEU A 255 -5.86 -13.08 6.19
C LEU A 255 -7.17 -12.65 5.51
N HIS A 256 -7.45 -11.35 5.46
CA HIS A 256 -8.67 -10.84 4.83
C HIS A 256 -8.70 -11.08 3.33
N HIS A 257 -7.58 -10.90 2.63
CA HIS A 257 -7.48 -11.21 1.19
C HIS A 257 -7.76 -12.69 0.92
N TRP A 258 -7.21 -13.57 1.76
CA TRP A 258 -7.46 -15.00 1.65
C TRP A 258 -8.95 -15.35 1.87
N LEU A 259 -9.58 -14.79 2.91
CA LEU A 259 -11.00 -15.03 3.19
C LEU A 259 -11.92 -14.50 2.10
N TYR A 260 -11.65 -13.32 1.55
CA TYR A 260 -12.40 -12.81 0.40
C TYR A 260 -12.22 -13.70 -0.83
N GLY A 261 -11.00 -14.20 -1.05
CA GLY A 261 -10.71 -15.16 -2.12
C GLY A 261 -11.41 -16.49 -1.98
N LEU A 262 -11.63 -16.97 -0.75
CA LEU A 262 -12.45 -18.17 -0.50
C LEU A 262 -13.94 -17.91 -0.68
N GLY A 263 -14.36 -16.64 -0.68
CA GLY A 263 -15.74 -16.20 -0.89
C GLY A 263 -16.54 -15.94 0.37
N PHE A 264 -15.88 -15.75 1.52
CA PHE A 264 -16.51 -15.42 2.81
C PHE A 264 -16.75 -13.92 3.03
#